data_AF-Q8RU36-F1
#
_entry.id   AF-Q8RU36-F1
#
_cell.length_a   1.000
_cell.length_b   1.000
_cell.length_c   1.000
_cell.angle_alpha   90.00
_cell.angle_beta   90.00
_cell.angle_gamma   90.00
#
_symmetry.space_group_name_H-M   'P 1'
#
loop_
_entity.id
_entity.type
_entity.pdbx_description
1 polymer ?
#
loop_
_entity_poly.entity_id
_entity_poly.type
_entity_poly.pdbx_seq_one_letter_code
_entity_poly.pdbx_strand_id
1 'polypeptide(L)' 'VARGKKNGLDYLFHLYEQCHQYLTQVQNTAKERGEKCPTKVTNEVFRYAKKQGANYIN' A
#
# COMPACT_ATOMS: atom_id res chain seq x y z
N VAL A 1 -16.60 -0.69 15.56
CA VAL A 1 -17.04 -1.57 14.44
C VAL A 1 -18.19 -0.92 13.70
N ALA A 2 -18.03 -0.68 12.39
CA ALA A 2 -19.10 -0.13 11.57
C ALA A 2 -20.28 -1.12 11.48
N ARG A 3 -21.52 -0.61 11.48
CA ARG A 3 -22.74 -1.42 11.34
C ARG A 3 -23.22 -1.41 9.89
N GLY A 4 -23.76 -2.52 9.41
CA GLY A 4 -24.25 -2.66 8.03
C GLY A 4 -23.12 -2.72 6.99
N LYS A 5 -23.41 -2.35 5.73
CA LYS A 5 -22.44 -2.33 4.61
C LYS A 5 -21.59 -1.06 4.61
N LYS A 6 -20.91 -0.76 5.71
CA LYS A 6 -20.08 0.44 5.89
C LYS A 6 -18.72 0.01 6.43
N ASN A 7 -17.66 0.67 5.98
CA ASN A 7 -16.33 0.55 6.58
C ASN A 7 -16.16 1.63 7.65
N GLY A 8 -15.48 1.29 8.75
CA GLY A 8 -15.16 2.23 9.82
C GLY A 8 -13.89 3.03 9.53
N LEU A 9 -13.63 4.07 10.33
CA LEU A 9 -12.38 4.83 10.23
C LEU A 9 -11.16 3.97 10.57
N ASP A 10 -11.28 3.01 11.49
CA ASP A 10 -10.21 2.06 11.80
C ASP A 10 -9.78 1.28 10.55
N TYR A 11 -10.74 0.94 9.68
CA TYR A 11 -10.43 0.28 8.41
C TYR A 11 -9.69 1.23 7.47
N LEU A 12 -10.08 2.51 7.40
CA LEU A 12 -9.35 3.50 6.61
C LEU A 12 -7.91 3.65 7.10
N PHE A 13 -7.67 3.74 8.42
CA PHE A 13 -6.33 3.81 8.97
C PHE A 13 -5.51 2.54 8.69
N HIS A 14 -6.13 1.37 8.76
CA HIS A 14 -5.50 0.11 8.36
C HIS A 14 -5.05 0.13 6.89
N LEU A 15 -5.83 0.73 5.97
CA LEU A 15 -5.41 0.87 4.56
C LEU A 15 -4.14 1.72 4.41
N TYR A 16 -3.94 2.76 5.26
CA TYR A 16 -2.70 3.54 5.26
C TYR A 16 -1.51 2.71 5.75
N GLU A 17 -1.69 1.88 6.78
CA GLU A 17 -0.66 0.95 7.27
C GLU A 17 -0.30 -0.08 6.19
N GLN A 18 -1.29 -0.62 5.48
CA GLN A 18 -1.05 -1.53 4.34
C GLN A 18 -0.25 -0.84 3.22
N CYS A 19 -0.57 0.42 2.87
CA CYS A 19 0.21 1.20 1.92
C CYS A 19 1.67 1.40 2.37
N HIS A 20 1.91 1.57 3.66
CA HIS A 20 3.27 1.65 4.21
C HIS A 20 4.03 0.33 4.02
N GLN A 21 3.37 -0.82 4.27
CA GLN A 21 3.97 -2.13 4.02
C GLN A 21 4.33 -2.34 2.54
N TYR A 22 3.46 -1.91 1.62
CA TYR A 22 3.76 -1.97 0.18
C TYR A 22 4.91 -1.05 -0.22
N LEU A 23 5.00 0.16 0.36
CA LEU A 23 6.15 1.03 0.16
C LEU A 23 7.45 0.33 0.57
N THR A 24 7.50 -0.29 1.74
CA THR A 24 8.67 -1.03 2.23
C THR A 24 9.07 -2.16 1.28
N GLN A 25 8.10 -2.91 0.74
CA GLN A 25 8.38 -3.97 -0.24
C GLN A 25 8.95 -3.41 -1.55
N VAL A 26 8.37 -2.34 -2.08
CA VAL A 26 8.89 -1.66 -3.28
C VAL A 26 10.30 -1.11 -3.03
N GLN A 27 10.56 -0.52 -1.86
CA GLN A 27 11.88 -0.04 -1.48
C GLN A 27 12.92 -1.18 -1.43
N ASN A 28 12.56 -2.33 -0.86
CA ASN A 28 13.46 -3.48 -0.81
C ASN A 28 13.78 -3.99 -2.22
N THR A 29 12.77 -4.13 -3.08
CA THR A 29 12.99 -4.52 -4.49
C THR A 29 13.85 -3.49 -5.25
N ALA A 30 13.63 -2.19 -5.05
CA ALA A 30 14.43 -1.15 -5.68
C ALA A 30 15.91 -1.21 -5.22
N LYS A 31 16.16 -1.43 -3.92
CA LYS A 31 17.51 -1.60 -3.37
C LYS A 31 18.21 -2.83 -3.94
N GLU A 32 17.53 -3.97 -4.00
CA GLU A 32 18.05 -5.21 -4.58
C GLU A 32 18.45 -5.06 -6.05
N ARG A 33 17.73 -4.22 -6.80
CA ARG A 33 17.98 -3.96 -8.22
C ARG A 33 18.95 -2.80 -8.50
N GLY A 34 19.37 -2.05 -7.47
CA GLY A 34 20.14 -0.83 -7.65
C GLY A 34 19.36 0.32 -8.30
N GLU A 35 18.03 0.28 -8.24
CA GLU A 35 17.14 1.31 -8.79
C GLU A 35 16.91 2.44 -7.76
N LYS A 36 16.37 3.57 -8.23
CA LYS A 36 16.03 4.70 -7.37
C LYS A 36 14.93 4.30 -6.37
N CYS A 37 15.30 4.23 -5.09
CA CYS A 37 14.40 3.88 -4.01
C CYS A 37 13.38 5.01 -3.71
N PRO A 38 12.06 4.75 -3.72
CA PRO A 38 11.06 5.77 -3.36
C PRO A 38 11.08 6.06 -1.85
N THR A 39 10.81 7.30 -1.45
CA THR A 39 10.74 7.71 -0.02
C THR A 39 9.33 8.08 0.45
N LYS A 40 8.37 8.11 -0.47
CA LYS A 40 6.95 8.36 -0.23
C LYS A 40 6.13 7.32 -0.98
N VAL A 41 4.86 7.17 -0.63
CA VAL A 41 3.92 6.38 -1.43
C VAL A 41 3.78 7.04 -2.80
N THR A 42 4.14 6.32 -3.86
CA THR A 42 4.07 6.76 -5.26
C THR A 42 3.06 5.92 -6.05
N ASN A 43 2.78 6.30 -7.30
CA ASN A 43 1.96 5.50 -8.21
C ASN A 43 2.49 4.07 -8.43
N GLU A 44 3.78 3.83 -8.23
CA GLU A 44 4.35 2.48 -8.26
C GLU A 44 3.84 1.62 -7.11
N VAL A 45 3.75 2.19 -5.90
CA VAL A 45 3.24 1.50 -4.70
C VAL A 45 1.77 1.09 -4.91
N PHE A 46 0.94 1.98 -5.46
CA PHE A 46 -0.46 1.65 -5.78
C PHE A 46 -0.58 0.54 -6.84
N ARG A 47 0.26 0.57 -7.88
CA ARG A 47 0.31 -0.50 -8.89
C ARG A 47 0.79 -1.83 -8.30
N TYR A 48 1.77 -1.78 -7.41
CA TYR A 48 2.27 -2.94 -6.69
C TYR A 48 1.18 -3.55 -5.80
N ALA A 49 0.46 -2.74 -5.01
CA ALA A 49 -0.65 -3.20 -4.17
C ALA A 49 -1.72 -3.95 -4.99
N LYS A 50 -2.12 -3.39 -6.15
CA LYS A 50 -3.05 -4.07 -7.07
C LYS A 50 -2.51 -5.40 -7.58
N LYS A 51 -1.21 -5.48 -7.92
CA LYS A 51 -0.55 -6.73 -8.32
C LYS A 51 -0.55 -7.79 -7.21
N GLN A 52 -0.50 -7.38 -5.94
CA GLN A 52 -0.59 -8.27 -4.78
C GLN A 52 -2.04 -8.61 -4.38
N GLY A 53 -3.05 -8.20 -5.17
CA GLY A 53 -4.46 -8.50 -4.93
C GLY A 53 -5.21 -7.48 -4.06
N ALA A 54 -4.57 -6.41 -3.60
CA ALA A 54 -5.22 -5.34 -2.83
C ALA A 54 -5.94 -4.33 -3.73
N ASN A 55 -6.93 -4.81 -4.50
CA ASN A 55 -7.70 -4.00 -5.47
C ASN A 55 -8.54 -2.87 -4.84
N TYR A 56 -8.77 -2.94 -3.52
CA TYR A 56 -9.49 -1.93 -2.75
C TYR A 56 -8.64 -0.68 -2.45
N ILE A 57 -7.32 -0.74 -2.66
CA ILE A 57 -6.40 0.40 -2.52
C ILE A 57 -6.28 1.09 -3.90
N ASN A 58 -6.56 2.39 -3.95
CA ASN A 58 -6.50 3.20 -5.18
C ASN A 58 -5.87 4.57 -4.94
#